data_AF-A0A1E4ZMK6-F1
#
_entry.id   AF-A0A1E4ZMK6-F1
#
_cell.length_a   1.000
_cell.length_b   1.000
_cell.length_c   1.000
_cell.angle_alpha   90.00
_cell.angle_beta   90.00
_cell.angle_gamma   90.00
#
_symmetry.space_group_name_H-M   'P 1'
#
loop_
_entity.id
_entity.type
_entity.pdbx_description
1 polymer ?
#
loop_
_entity_poly.entity_id
_entity_poly.type
_entity_poly.pdbx_seq_one_letter_code
_entity_poly.pdbx_strand_id
1 'polypeptide(L)'
;MVIRKIKFCLLFFPFFTLSIFLTGCFKERDACYLTKNIALKTKDIAKKEFNLDLEAEVISNTLYVYLSIKNILLSAKFLSEEALQKVGNATHAASRAGVNADSNIEFFKIVASDPSTPGASLVMTRYIKDIKKYILGLISRNDLLQRMEMNLEFNPVTMGKNTILSFFEKMRSASSKDLIQLFLPEKLQIDKVSASFFVSLMEHDLKKEKSYKVLDLKTERIDQYKSLIYAKVKETFLPKEDQVNYDFQNPSGKVQEYVFVVNTLLAPKIIETIHIVHPQMDDPTKPLYPDFPKMYKKYQNIESWTNKDSEVTSTSLINFVTNQTSNAIRMAFTKNKKLKKVFAVKSVRGSSEKKDNKTSLLFHINIVRKQSPEATQLQSDYHVTILDKSLETIAIMLRSFEFEDFDEIQVNYIPEKNRILLNKSLLSRFHKNNISIPELLQKSEHRSFNNKELLQNIT
;
A
#
# COMPACT_ATOMS: atom_id res chain seq x y z
N MET A 1 -0.18 62.41 -46.77
CA MET A 1 0.75 61.50 -46.05
C MET A 1 0.07 60.35 -45.29
N VAL A 2 -1.26 60.39 -45.06
CA VAL A 2 -2.00 59.37 -44.28
C VAL A 2 -2.33 58.09 -45.10
N ILE A 3 -2.58 58.23 -46.40
CA ILE A 3 -2.96 57.10 -47.28
C ILE A 3 -1.79 56.10 -47.51
N ARG A 4 -0.53 56.55 -47.38
CA ARG A 4 0.66 55.66 -47.50
C ARG A 4 0.86 54.77 -46.27
N LYS A 5 0.39 55.15 -45.08
CA LYS A 5 0.53 54.31 -43.86
C LYS A 5 -0.50 53.18 -43.79
N ILE A 6 -1.69 53.35 -44.37
CA ILE A 6 -2.75 52.32 -44.37
C ILE A 6 -2.44 51.16 -45.31
N LYS A 7 -1.78 51.43 -46.46
CA LYS A 7 -1.34 50.35 -47.38
C LYS A 7 -0.25 49.44 -46.79
N PHE A 8 0.53 49.93 -45.82
CA PHE A 8 1.57 49.12 -45.17
C PHE A 8 0.98 48.13 -44.15
N CYS A 9 -0.09 48.50 -43.44
CA CYS A 9 -0.79 47.59 -42.52
C CYS A 9 -1.58 46.48 -43.24
N LEU A 10 -2.16 46.75 -44.41
CA LEU A 10 -2.92 45.75 -45.19
C LEU A 10 -2.03 44.69 -45.84
N LEU A 11 -0.74 44.95 -46.03
CA LEU A 11 0.23 43.97 -46.56
C LEU A 11 0.82 43.05 -45.49
N PHE A 12 0.85 43.47 -44.22
CA PHE A 12 1.37 42.64 -43.12
C PHE A 12 0.32 41.69 -42.51
N PHE A 13 -0.96 42.05 -42.55
CA PHE A 13 -2.04 41.22 -42.02
C PHE A 13 -2.15 39.82 -42.67
N PRO A 14 -2.08 39.67 -44.01
CA PRO A 14 -2.10 38.36 -44.63
C PRO A 14 -0.84 37.54 -44.35
N PHE A 15 0.33 38.19 -44.13
CA PHE A 15 1.56 37.48 -43.78
C PHE A 15 1.52 36.93 -42.35
N PHE A 16 0.92 37.68 -41.42
CA PHE A 16 0.74 37.24 -40.04
C PHE A 16 -0.30 36.12 -39.94
N THR A 17 -1.43 36.20 -40.66
CA THR A 17 -2.40 35.09 -40.71
C THR A 17 -1.84 33.85 -41.43
N LEU A 18 -1.09 34.02 -42.53
CA LEU A 18 -0.45 32.90 -43.24
C LEU A 18 0.62 32.21 -42.38
N SER A 19 1.34 32.95 -41.52
CA SER A 19 2.29 32.36 -40.56
C SER A 19 1.62 31.55 -39.44
N ILE A 20 0.39 31.91 -39.05
CA ILE A 20 -0.43 31.12 -38.11
C ILE A 20 -0.96 29.84 -38.78
N PHE A 21 -1.26 29.87 -40.09
CA PHE A 21 -1.67 28.68 -40.83
C PHE A 21 -0.50 27.75 -41.21
N LEU A 22 0.70 28.28 -41.48
CA LEU A 22 1.88 27.47 -41.84
C LEU A 22 2.60 26.85 -40.64
N THR A 23 2.34 27.31 -39.41
CA THR A 23 2.75 26.60 -38.18
C THR A 23 1.77 25.49 -37.78
N GLY A 24 0.66 25.34 -38.53
CA GLY A 24 -0.38 24.33 -38.32
C GLY A 24 -0.06 22.94 -38.88
N CYS A 25 0.98 22.80 -39.71
CA CYS A 25 1.53 21.49 -40.09
C CYS A 25 2.42 20.93 -38.96
N PHE A 26 1.85 20.79 -37.77
CA PHE A 26 2.37 19.84 -36.80
C PHE A 26 2.15 18.45 -37.39
N LYS A 27 3.09 18.03 -38.23
CA LYS A 27 3.37 16.66 -38.64
C LYS A 27 2.94 15.75 -37.48
N GLU A 28 1.93 14.92 -37.73
CA GLU A 28 1.24 14.06 -36.78
C GLU A 28 2.07 13.87 -35.51
N ARG A 29 1.67 14.57 -34.44
CA ARG A 29 2.24 14.27 -33.13
C ARG A 29 1.76 12.87 -32.81
N ASP A 30 2.57 11.88 -33.15
CA ASP A 30 2.61 10.54 -32.58
C ASP A 30 2.99 10.62 -31.08
N ALA A 31 2.40 11.57 -30.35
CA ALA A 31 2.56 11.79 -28.92
C ALA A 31 1.57 10.94 -28.12
N CYS A 32 1.19 9.78 -28.67
CA CYS A 32 0.70 8.66 -27.91
C CYS A 32 1.90 7.72 -27.74
N TYR A 33 2.61 7.84 -26.62
CA TYR A 33 3.55 6.79 -26.25
C TYR A 33 2.77 5.48 -26.19
N LEU A 34 3.11 4.55 -27.07
CA LEU A 34 2.58 3.18 -26.99
C LEU A 34 2.81 2.67 -25.57
N THR A 35 1.84 1.94 -25.02
CA THR A 35 1.87 1.42 -23.64
C THR A 35 3.24 0.82 -23.29
N LYS A 36 3.81 0.03 -24.22
CA LYS A 36 5.11 -0.65 -24.10
C LYS A 36 6.31 0.29 -23.88
N ASN A 37 6.21 1.55 -24.29
CA ASN A 37 7.30 2.53 -24.23
C ASN A 37 7.16 3.50 -23.04
N ILE A 38 6.02 3.54 -22.34
CA ILE A 38 5.77 4.53 -21.28
C ILE A 38 6.79 4.39 -20.14
N ALA A 39 7.11 3.16 -19.72
CA ALA A 39 8.10 2.91 -18.69
C ALA A 39 9.49 3.44 -19.09
N LEU A 40 9.91 3.18 -20.33
CA LEU A 40 11.18 3.71 -20.88
C LEU A 40 11.18 5.24 -20.94
N LYS A 41 10.08 5.84 -21.41
CA LYS A 41 9.95 7.30 -21.48
C LYS A 41 9.95 7.98 -20.12
N THR A 42 9.36 7.33 -19.11
CA THR A 42 9.40 7.81 -17.73
C THR A 42 10.84 7.84 -17.22
N LYS A 43 11.62 6.77 -17.46
CA LYS A 43 13.06 6.71 -17.14
C LYS A 43 13.84 7.81 -17.86
N ASP A 44 13.62 7.97 -19.17
CA ASP A 44 14.28 8.98 -19.98
C ASP A 44 14.04 10.41 -19.47
N ILE A 45 12.78 10.75 -19.17
CA ILE A 45 12.40 12.07 -18.65
C ILE A 45 13.05 12.28 -17.27
N ALA A 46 12.95 11.29 -16.39
CA ALA A 46 13.54 11.35 -15.05
C ALA A 46 15.05 11.58 -15.08
N LYS A 47 15.77 10.85 -15.95
CA LYS A 47 17.21 10.97 -16.08
C LYS A 47 17.64 12.30 -16.72
N LYS A 48 17.00 12.70 -17.83
CA LYS A 48 17.41 13.89 -18.60
C LYS A 48 17.07 15.21 -17.91
N GLU A 49 15.91 15.31 -17.27
CA GLU A 49 15.41 16.58 -16.74
C GLU A 49 15.73 16.76 -15.25
N PHE A 50 15.79 15.66 -14.50
CA PHE A 50 15.91 15.70 -13.05
C PHE A 50 17.16 14.99 -12.51
N ASN A 51 18.00 14.41 -13.39
CA ASN A 51 19.13 13.56 -13.02
C ASN A 51 18.74 12.47 -12.00
N LEU A 52 17.56 11.87 -12.20
CA LEU A 52 16.97 10.91 -11.28
C LEU A 52 17.03 9.50 -11.88
N ASP A 53 17.77 8.61 -11.24
CA ASP A 53 17.76 7.18 -11.56
C ASP A 53 16.56 6.51 -10.89
N LEU A 54 15.70 5.90 -11.70
CA LEU A 54 14.51 5.17 -11.24
C LEU A 54 14.27 3.95 -12.12
N GLU A 55 13.51 3.01 -11.57
CA GLU A 55 12.95 1.91 -12.34
C GLU A 55 11.48 2.18 -12.62
N ALA A 56 10.99 1.63 -13.73
CA ALA A 56 9.60 1.76 -14.12
C ALA A 56 9.18 0.55 -14.95
N GLU A 57 7.94 0.15 -14.77
CA GLU A 57 7.28 -0.92 -15.51
C GLU A 57 5.77 -0.67 -15.59
N VAL A 58 5.10 -1.30 -16.54
CA VAL A 58 3.64 -1.25 -16.67
C VAL A 58 3.07 -2.60 -16.26
N ILE A 59 2.16 -2.59 -15.30
CA ILE A 59 1.43 -3.78 -14.86
C ILE A 59 -0.06 -3.49 -15.03
N SER A 60 -0.71 -4.21 -15.95
CA SER A 60 -2.09 -3.95 -16.37
C SER A 60 -2.26 -2.50 -16.85
N ASN A 61 -3.18 -1.74 -16.27
CA ASN A 61 -3.49 -0.33 -16.53
C ASN A 61 -2.68 0.66 -15.67
N THR A 62 -1.64 0.20 -14.96
CA THR A 62 -0.91 1.01 -13.98
C THR A 62 0.58 1.08 -14.31
N LEU A 63 1.13 2.31 -14.39
CA LEU A 63 2.55 2.57 -14.48
C LEU A 63 3.17 2.58 -13.08
N TYR A 64 4.04 1.63 -12.76
CA TYR A 64 4.82 1.60 -11.53
C TYR A 64 6.15 2.32 -11.74
N VAL A 65 6.53 3.13 -10.77
CA VAL A 65 7.79 3.86 -10.72
C VAL A 65 8.44 3.60 -9.38
N TYR A 66 9.56 2.89 -9.38
CA TYR A 66 10.30 2.54 -8.17
C TYR A 66 11.47 3.49 -7.99
N LEU A 67 11.57 4.04 -6.78
CA LEU A 67 12.55 5.04 -6.45
C LEU A 67 13.25 4.66 -5.14
N SER A 68 14.58 4.58 -5.19
CA SER A 68 15.40 4.33 -4.00
C SER A 68 15.83 5.66 -3.39
N ILE A 69 15.40 5.94 -2.16
CA ILE A 69 15.77 7.16 -1.44
C ILE A 69 16.23 6.78 -0.05
N LYS A 70 17.41 7.22 0.36
CA LYS A 70 17.89 7.02 1.74
C LYS A 70 17.12 7.91 2.70
N ASN A 71 16.79 7.41 3.88
CA ASN A 71 16.16 8.16 4.96
C ASN A 71 14.83 8.82 4.56
N ILE A 72 13.95 8.06 3.87
CA ILE A 72 12.60 8.53 3.52
C ILE A 72 11.86 8.95 4.79
N LEU A 73 12.05 8.20 5.87
CA LEU A 73 11.43 8.43 7.16
C LEU A 73 12.44 9.08 8.12
N LEU A 74 12.50 10.42 8.16
CA LEU A 74 13.28 11.14 9.19
C LEU A 74 12.62 11.03 10.57
N SER A 75 11.30 10.92 10.59
CA SER A 75 10.47 10.63 11.76
C SER A 75 9.16 10.00 11.25
N ALA A 76 8.36 9.39 12.13
CA ALA A 76 7.09 8.73 11.76
C ALA A 76 6.06 9.63 11.04
N LYS A 77 6.33 10.93 10.83
CA LYS A 77 5.39 11.90 10.29
C LYS A 77 5.90 12.75 9.12
N PHE A 78 7.19 12.78 8.82
CA PHE A 78 7.72 13.72 7.82
C PHE A 78 8.78 13.09 6.91
N LEU A 79 8.63 13.35 5.62
CA LEU A 79 9.60 13.07 4.58
C LEU A 79 10.71 14.14 4.62
N SER A 80 11.95 13.77 4.31
CA SER A 80 13.01 14.76 4.10
C SER A 80 12.69 15.66 2.91
N GLU A 81 13.20 16.90 2.92
CA GLU A 81 13.04 17.82 1.77
C GLU A 81 13.61 17.20 0.49
N GLU A 82 14.74 16.51 0.59
CA GLU A 82 15.33 15.75 -0.52
C GLU A 82 14.38 14.63 -1.00
N ALA A 83 13.76 13.88 -0.09
CA ALA A 83 12.80 12.84 -0.46
C ALA A 83 11.57 13.43 -1.14
N LEU A 84 11.02 14.54 -0.62
CA LEU A 84 9.91 15.27 -1.24
C LEU A 84 10.26 15.75 -2.64
N GLN A 85 11.46 16.30 -2.83
CA GLN A 85 11.95 16.76 -4.13
C GLN A 85 12.07 15.60 -5.12
N LYS A 86 12.71 14.49 -4.72
CA LYS A 86 12.87 13.30 -5.58
C LYS A 86 11.54 12.64 -5.95
N VAL A 87 10.62 12.50 -4.98
CA VAL A 87 9.27 12.00 -5.22
C VAL A 87 8.50 12.96 -6.13
N GLY A 88 8.64 14.27 -5.93
CA GLY A 88 8.06 15.30 -6.80
C GLY A 88 8.56 15.17 -8.24
N ASN A 89 9.87 15.08 -8.44
CA ASN A 89 10.50 14.91 -9.76
C ASN A 89 10.05 13.63 -10.45
N ALA A 90 10.02 12.49 -9.75
CA ALA A 90 9.49 11.23 -10.26
C ALA A 90 8.00 11.36 -10.64
N THR A 91 7.21 12.03 -9.81
CA THR A 91 5.79 12.31 -10.07
C THR A 91 5.61 13.17 -11.33
N HIS A 92 6.45 14.18 -11.54
CA HIS A 92 6.44 15.01 -12.74
C HIS A 92 6.79 14.20 -13.99
N ALA A 93 7.83 13.37 -13.93
CA ALA A 93 8.21 12.49 -15.02
C ALA A 93 7.09 11.50 -15.38
N ALA A 94 6.52 10.82 -14.38
CA ALA A 94 5.41 9.87 -14.57
C ALA A 94 4.15 10.55 -15.09
N SER A 95 3.81 11.74 -14.60
CA SER A 95 2.64 12.51 -15.08
C SER A 95 2.80 12.89 -16.55
N ARG A 96 4.00 13.34 -16.96
CA ARG A 96 4.26 13.68 -18.37
C ARG A 96 4.20 12.45 -19.27
N ALA A 97 4.77 11.33 -18.84
CA ALA A 97 4.68 10.09 -19.61
C ALA A 97 3.24 9.58 -19.70
N GLY A 98 2.52 9.53 -18.58
CA GLY A 98 1.16 9.00 -18.49
C GLY A 98 0.09 9.87 -19.17
N VAL A 99 0.22 11.20 -19.16
CA VAL A 99 -0.73 12.07 -19.89
C VAL A 99 -0.62 11.90 -21.40
N ASN A 100 0.58 11.59 -21.90
CA ASN A 100 0.88 11.33 -23.31
C ASN A 100 0.85 9.83 -23.66
N ALA A 101 0.38 8.98 -22.75
CA ALA A 101 0.19 7.56 -23.02
C ALA A 101 -1.02 7.32 -23.93
N ASP A 102 -1.01 6.20 -24.65
CA ASP A 102 -2.25 5.63 -25.17
C ASP A 102 -3.26 5.34 -24.04
N SER A 103 -4.53 5.12 -24.41
CA SER A 103 -5.68 5.16 -23.49
C SER A 103 -5.71 4.10 -22.39
N ASN A 104 -4.78 3.15 -22.39
CA ASN A 104 -4.85 1.96 -21.51
C ASN A 104 -4.26 2.19 -20.11
N ILE A 105 -3.45 3.22 -19.91
CA ILE A 105 -2.94 3.55 -18.57
C ILE A 105 -3.91 4.50 -17.87
N GLU A 106 -4.44 4.04 -16.74
CA GLU A 106 -5.36 4.79 -15.90
C GLU A 106 -4.62 5.40 -14.69
N PHE A 107 -3.62 4.70 -14.17
CA PHE A 107 -2.92 5.09 -12.95
C PHE A 107 -1.42 5.15 -13.15
N PHE A 108 -0.76 5.92 -12.30
CA PHE A 108 0.62 5.60 -11.93
C PHE A 108 0.79 5.52 -10.42
N LYS A 109 1.74 4.70 -10.01
CA LYS A 109 2.16 4.47 -8.65
C LYS A 109 3.64 4.77 -8.49
N ILE A 110 3.98 5.75 -7.65
CA ILE A 110 5.34 5.97 -7.21
C ILE A 110 5.56 5.16 -5.92
N VAL A 111 6.51 4.23 -5.94
CA VAL A 111 6.93 3.43 -4.79
C VAL A 111 8.33 3.89 -4.41
N ALA A 112 8.42 4.77 -3.42
CA ALA A 112 9.70 5.22 -2.89
C ALA A 112 10.09 4.35 -1.68
N SER A 113 11.16 3.57 -1.81
CA SER A 113 11.66 2.66 -0.78
C SER A 113 12.97 3.15 -0.17
N ASP A 114 13.14 2.88 1.13
CA ASP A 114 14.38 3.20 1.85
C ASP A 114 15.27 1.96 1.94
N PRO A 115 16.45 1.94 1.30
CA PRO A 115 17.39 0.83 1.40
C PRO A 115 17.83 0.54 2.84
N SER A 116 17.82 1.55 3.71
CA SER A 116 18.20 1.40 5.12
C SER A 116 17.08 0.78 5.97
N THR A 117 15.84 0.81 5.49
CA THR A 117 14.68 0.21 6.15
C THR A 117 13.89 -0.65 5.15
N PRO A 118 14.45 -1.81 4.74
CA PRO A 118 13.86 -2.60 3.67
C PRO A 118 12.41 -2.99 3.97
N GLY A 119 11.55 -2.87 2.97
CA GLY A 119 10.11 -3.14 3.09
C GLY A 119 9.27 -1.99 3.65
N ALA A 120 9.87 -0.89 4.13
CA ALA A 120 9.16 0.37 4.32
C ALA A 120 9.16 1.15 3.00
N SER A 121 7.99 1.61 2.56
CA SER A 121 7.87 2.39 1.32
C SER A 121 6.77 3.44 1.41
N LEU A 122 7.04 4.62 0.85
CA LEU A 122 6.03 5.61 0.56
C LEU A 122 5.41 5.28 -0.80
N VAL A 123 4.12 4.96 -0.80
CA VAL A 123 3.37 4.66 -2.02
C VAL A 123 2.44 5.81 -2.33
N MET A 124 2.62 6.41 -3.51
CA MET A 124 1.76 7.45 -4.04
C MET A 124 1.03 6.95 -5.29
N THR A 125 -0.30 6.94 -5.26
CA THR A 125 -1.15 6.57 -6.40
C THR A 125 -1.85 7.81 -6.95
N ARG A 126 -1.82 7.99 -8.28
CA ARG A 126 -2.53 9.06 -8.98
C ARG A 126 -3.33 8.54 -10.16
N TYR A 127 -4.53 9.11 -10.33
CA TYR A 127 -5.40 8.85 -11.47
C TYR A 127 -5.07 9.82 -12.62
N ILE A 128 -4.73 9.30 -13.79
CA ILE A 128 -4.27 10.10 -14.94
C ILE A 128 -5.36 11.05 -15.42
N LYS A 129 -6.64 10.64 -15.38
CA LYS A 129 -7.76 11.51 -15.78
C LYS A 129 -7.85 12.77 -14.91
N ASP A 130 -7.53 12.70 -13.62
CA ASP A 130 -7.49 13.88 -12.76
C ASP A 130 -6.33 14.82 -13.13
N ILE A 131 -5.19 14.28 -13.55
CA ILE A 131 -4.06 15.08 -14.04
C ILE A 131 -4.45 15.80 -15.34
N LYS A 132 -5.14 15.09 -16.26
CA LYS A 132 -5.70 15.70 -17.47
C LYS A 132 -6.69 16.82 -17.12
N LYS A 133 -7.61 16.57 -16.17
CA LYS A 133 -8.56 17.59 -15.67
C LYS A 133 -7.84 18.80 -15.08
N TYR A 134 -6.77 18.60 -14.31
CA TYR A 134 -5.97 19.67 -13.73
C TYR A 134 -5.27 20.51 -14.82
N ILE A 135 -4.66 19.86 -15.82
CA ILE A 135 -4.02 20.55 -16.96
C ILE A 135 -5.05 21.39 -17.74
N LEU A 136 -6.29 20.90 -17.86
CA LEU A 136 -7.40 21.60 -18.50
C LEU A 136 -8.08 22.65 -17.59
N GLY A 137 -7.61 22.84 -16.35
CA GLY A 137 -8.19 23.78 -15.40
C GLY A 137 -9.57 23.39 -14.85
N LEU A 138 -9.99 22.13 -15.02
CA LEU A 138 -11.29 21.62 -14.54
C LEU A 138 -11.31 21.33 -13.03
N ILE A 139 -10.14 21.14 -12.44
CA ILE A 139 -9.95 20.99 -10.99
C ILE A 139 -8.78 21.84 -10.52
N SER A 140 -8.84 22.33 -9.28
CA SER A 140 -7.73 23.10 -8.71
C SER A 140 -6.54 22.21 -8.34
N ARG A 141 -5.38 22.82 -8.09
CA ARG A 141 -4.22 22.10 -7.52
C ARG A 141 -4.56 21.44 -6.19
N ASN A 142 -5.36 22.11 -5.35
CA ASN A 142 -5.77 21.59 -4.05
C ASN A 142 -6.68 20.37 -4.22
N ASP A 143 -7.58 20.37 -5.20
CA ASP A 143 -8.41 19.20 -5.50
C ASP A 143 -7.58 18.03 -5.98
N LEU A 144 -6.61 18.26 -6.89
CA LEU A 144 -5.69 17.23 -7.35
C LEU A 144 -4.90 16.60 -6.18
N LEU A 145 -4.40 17.42 -5.26
CA LEU A 145 -3.67 16.94 -4.08
C LEU A 145 -4.57 16.16 -3.12
N GLN A 146 -5.84 16.54 -2.99
CA GLN A 146 -6.80 15.83 -2.14
C GLN A 146 -7.28 14.50 -2.74
N ARG A 147 -7.18 14.34 -4.06
CA ARG A 147 -7.51 13.10 -4.81
C ARG A 147 -6.34 12.15 -4.97
N MET A 148 -5.18 12.48 -4.42
CA MET A 148 -4.00 11.64 -4.45
C MET A 148 -4.04 10.67 -3.27
N GLU A 149 -3.72 9.41 -3.53
CA GLU A 149 -3.50 8.42 -2.49
C GLU A 149 -2.03 8.44 -2.09
N MET A 150 -1.74 8.66 -0.81
CA MET A 150 -0.38 8.61 -0.28
C MET A 150 -0.40 7.80 1.01
N ASN A 151 0.25 6.64 0.99
CA ASN A 151 0.30 5.71 2.10
C ASN A 151 1.75 5.37 2.44
N LEU A 152 2.01 5.19 3.73
CA LEU A 152 3.21 4.51 4.18
C LEU A 152 2.89 3.02 4.27
N GLU A 153 3.51 2.22 3.41
CA GLU A 153 3.31 0.79 3.34
C GLU A 153 4.51 0.05 3.94
N PHE A 154 4.20 -0.96 4.74
CA PHE A 154 5.16 -1.91 5.29
C PHE A 154 4.90 -3.26 4.65
N ASN A 155 5.84 -3.74 3.85
CA ASN A 155 5.78 -5.06 3.25
C ASN A 155 6.43 -6.07 4.23
N PRO A 156 5.64 -6.87 4.97
CA PRO A 156 6.18 -7.81 5.93
C PRO A 156 7.07 -8.87 5.30
N VAL A 157 6.83 -9.23 4.03
CA VAL A 157 7.65 -10.19 3.27
C VAL A 157 9.04 -9.62 3.03
N THR A 158 9.13 -8.41 2.46
CA THR A 158 10.42 -7.75 2.21
C THR A 158 11.17 -7.47 3.51
N MET A 159 10.47 -7.00 4.55
CA MET A 159 11.06 -6.81 5.88
C MET A 159 11.61 -8.11 6.43
N GLY A 160 10.78 -9.16 6.46
CA GLY A 160 11.17 -10.46 6.99
C GLY A 160 12.35 -11.07 6.26
N LYS A 161 12.32 -11.11 4.93
CA LYS A 161 13.43 -11.61 4.11
C LYS A 161 14.74 -10.89 4.42
N ASN A 162 14.74 -9.57 4.45
CA ASN A 162 15.95 -8.81 4.75
C ASN A 162 16.43 -8.99 6.20
N THR A 163 15.50 -9.12 7.15
CA THR A 163 15.84 -9.43 8.55
C THR A 163 16.46 -10.80 8.68
N ILE A 164 15.93 -11.83 8.02
CA ILE A 164 16.49 -13.19 8.07
C ILE A 164 17.86 -13.24 7.39
N LEU A 165 18.05 -12.56 6.25
CA LEU A 165 19.37 -12.44 5.62
C LEU A 165 20.38 -11.74 6.54
N SER A 166 19.99 -10.62 7.15
CA SER A 166 20.82 -9.88 8.11
C SER A 166 21.13 -10.71 9.36
N PHE A 167 20.16 -11.51 9.83
CA PHE A 167 20.36 -12.42 10.97
C PHE A 167 21.48 -13.41 10.68
N PHE A 168 21.42 -14.14 9.57
CA PHE A 168 22.46 -15.12 9.19
C PHE A 168 23.80 -14.47 8.81
N GLU A 169 23.78 -13.24 8.28
CA GLU A 169 25.01 -12.47 8.09
C GLU A 169 25.68 -12.16 9.44
N LYS A 170 24.91 -11.64 10.41
CA LYS A 170 25.43 -11.29 11.75
C LYS A 170 25.86 -12.49 12.56
N MET A 171 25.26 -13.67 12.34
CA MET A 171 25.74 -14.92 12.95
C MET A 171 27.22 -15.21 12.66
N ARG A 172 27.81 -14.66 11.58
CA ARG A 172 29.24 -14.89 11.30
C ARG A 172 30.16 -14.29 12.36
N SER A 173 29.77 -13.19 12.99
CA SER A 173 30.65 -12.40 13.86
C SER A 173 30.06 -12.08 15.24
N ALA A 174 28.74 -12.04 15.40
CA ALA A 174 28.09 -11.66 16.64
C ALA A 174 28.09 -12.81 17.67
N SER A 175 27.95 -12.46 18.96
CA SER A 175 27.69 -13.44 20.01
C SER A 175 26.22 -13.88 20.02
N SER A 176 25.90 -15.00 20.65
CA SER A 176 24.51 -15.46 20.84
C SER A 176 23.65 -14.40 21.55
N LYS A 177 24.20 -13.74 22.57
CA LYS A 177 23.56 -12.66 23.32
C LYS A 177 23.22 -11.47 22.42
N ASP A 178 24.16 -11.04 21.57
CA ASP A 178 23.94 -9.92 20.66
C ASP A 178 22.87 -10.26 19.62
N LEU A 179 22.87 -11.49 19.09
CA LEU A 179 21.85 -11.96 18.14
C LEU A 179 20.45 -11.93 18.76
N ILE A 180 20.30 -12.43 19.99
CA ILE A 180 19.04 -12.37 20.74
C ILE A 180 18.63 -10.91 20.94
N GLN A 181 19.54 -10.05 21.39
CA GLN A 181 19.26 -8.65 21.64
C GLN A 181 18.88 -7.87 20.37
N LEU A 182 19.45 -8.21 19.22
CA LEU A 182 19.21 -7.52 17.96
C LEU A 182 17.92 -7.98 17.26
N PHE A 183 17.63 -9.28 17.25
CA PHE A 183 16.61 -9.84 16.37
C PHE A 183 15.38 -10.42 17.09
N LEU A 184 15.51 -10.78 18.37
CA LEU A 184 14.43 -11.41 19.13
C LEU A 184 13.77 -10.43 20.11
N PRO A 185 12.44 -10.53 20.33
CA PRO A 185 11.73 -9.73 21.33
C PRO A 185 12.33 -9.90 22.73
N GLU A 186 12.33 -8.85 23.55
CA GLU A 186 12.87 -8.88 24.92
C GLU A 186 12.17 -9.91 25.81
N LYS A 187 10.87 -10.11 25.59
CA LYS A 187 10.06 -11.13 26.25
C LYS A 187 9.83 -12.29 25.30
N LEU A 188 10.91 -12.94 24.88
CA LEU A 188 10.84 -14.16 24.09
C LEU A 188 10.17 -15.24 24.95
N GLN A 189 9.00 -15.70 24.52
CA GLN A 189 8.36 -16.86 25.15
C GLN A 189 9.05 -18.10 24.60
N ILE A 190 9.56 -18.96 25.49
CA ILE A 190 10.40 -20.12 25.13
C ILE A 190 9.65 -21.07 24.19
N ASP A 191 8.32 -21.17 24.31
CA ASP A 191 7.45 -21.96 23.44
C ASP A 191 7.35 -21.43 21.99
N LYS A 192 7.78 -20.19 21.73
CA LYS A 192 7.83 -19.61 20.38
C LYS A 192 9.13 -19.89 19.62
N VAL A 193 10.11 -20.52 20.26
CA VAL A 193 11.37 -20.88 19.61
C VAL A 193 11.62 -22.36 19.81
N SER A 194 11.83 -23.10 18.73
CA SER A 194 12.14 -24.53 18.85
C SER A 194 13.36 -24.74 19.75
N ALA A 195 13.26 -25.68 20.69
CA ALA A 195 14.34 -25.97 21.64
C ALA A 195 15.68 -26.26 20.95
N SER A 196 15.64 -26.98 19.83
CA SER A 196 16.81 -27.26 18.98
C SER A 196 17.46 -26.01 18.39
N PHE A 197 16.67 -25.01 18.01
CA PHE A 197 17.22 -23.73 17.56
C PHE A 197 17.90 -23.00 18.71
N PHE A 198 17.27 -22.99 19.89
CA PHE A 198 17.82 -22.34 21.07
C PHE A 198 19.15 -22.96 21.49
N VAL A 199 19.24 -24.29 21.53
CA VAL A 199 20.50 -25.03 21.78
C VAL A 199 21.55 -24.67 20.73
N SER A 200 21.22 -24.73 19.44
CA SER A 200 22.13 -24.36 18.36
C SER A 200 22.61 -22.91 18.45
N LEU A 201 21.81 -22.01 19.01
CA LEU A 201 22.17 -20.61 19.25
C LEU A 201 23.08 -20.47 20.48
N MET A 202 22.94 -21.29 21.52
CA MET A 202 23.86 -21.31 22.66
C MET A 202 25.22 -21.92 22.29
N GLU A 203 25.23 -22.99 21.51
CA GLU A 203 26.44 -23.59 20.94
C GLU A 203 27.21 -22.62 20.04
N HIS A 204 26.55 -21.57 19.53
CA HIS A 204 27.13 -20.59 18.62
C HIS A 204 28.41 -19.94 19.16
N ASP A 205 28.46 -19.69 20.46
CA ASP A 205 29.61 -19.05 21.10
C ASP A 205 30.78 -20.02 21.33
N LEU A 206 30.59 -21.32 21.09
CA LEU A 206 31.63 -22.35 21.14
C LEU A 206 32.32 -22.56 19.78
N LYS A 207 31.88 -21.84 18.74
CA LYS A 207 32.33 -21.96 17.35
C LYS A 207 33.23 -20.78 16.94
N LYS A 208 34.25 -21.02 16.10
CA LYS A 208 35.09 -20.03 15.41
C LYS A 208 35.02 -20.23 13.88
N GLU A 209 35.44 -19.22 13.12
CA GLU A 209 35.43 -19.23 11.64
C GLU A 209 34.07 -19.62 11.03
N LYS A 210 33.00 -19.06 11.61
CA LYS A 210 31.63 -19.40 11.29
C LYS A 210 31.23 -18.88 9.91
N SER A 211 30.53 -19.70 9.13
CA SER A 211 29.91 -19.31 7.87
C SER A 211 28.51 -19.89 7.75
N TYR A 212 27.59 -19.01 7.36
CA TYR A 212 26.18 -19.33 7.12
C TYR A 212 25.85 -18.94 5.69
N LYS A 213 25.61 -19.95 4.83
CA LYS A 213 25.22 -19.78 3.43
C LYS A 213 23.74 -20.10 3.27
N VAL A 214 22.93 -19.08 2.99
CA VAL A 214 21.52 -19.26 2.62
C VAL A 214 21.46 -19.86 1.21
N LEU A 215 20.95 -21.09 1.11
CA LEU A 215 20.82 -21.86 -0.13
C LEU A 215 19.49 -21.60 -0.82
N ASP A 216 18.41 -21.43 -0.06
CA ASP A 216 17.09 -21.12 -0.55
C ASP A 216 16.35 -20.23 0.45
N LEU A 217 15.47 -19.38 -0.07
CA LEU A 217 14.68 -18.46 0.73
C LEU A 217 13.33 -18.24 0.07
N LYS A 218 12.27 -18.70 0.73
CA LYS A 218 10.88 -18.57 0.27
C LYS A 218 10.06 -17.77 1.25
N THR A 219 9.01 -17.14 0.77
CA THR A 219 8.19 -16.24 1.58
C THR A 219 6.71 -16.42 1.31
N GLU A 220 5.91 -16.22 2.34
CA GLU A 220 4.45 -16.28 2.27
C GLU A 220 3.86 -15.18 3.15
N ARG A 221 2.91 -14.40 2.62
CA ARG A 221 2.25 -13.34 3.37
C ARG A 221 1.12 -13.94 4.21
N ILE A 222 1.08 -13.65 5.50
CA ILE A 222 -0.04 -14.03 6.36
C ILE A 222 -1.11 -12.93 6.34
N ASP A 223 -0.70 -11.69 6.59
CA ASP A 223 -1.53 -10.50 6.60
C ASP A 223 -0.68 -9.24 6.31
N GLN A 224 -1.22 -8.04 6.58
CA GLN A 224 -0.50 -6.77 6.36
C GLN A 224 0.70 -6.53 7.30
N TYR A 225 0.80 -7.28 8.40
CA TYR A 225 1.85 -7.15 9.41
C TYR A 225 2.71 -8.42 9.54
N LYS A 226 2.19 -9.58 9.14
CA LYS A 226 2.84 -10.87 9.33
C LYS A 226 3.21 -11.56 8.03
N SER A 227 4.35 -12.24 8.05
CA SER A 227 4.79 -13.13 6.98
C SER A 227 5.50 -14.36 7.55
N LEU A 228 5.52 -15.44 6.76
CA LEU A 228 6.36 -16.60 6.99
C LEU A 228 7.57 -16.51 6.05
N ILE A 229 8.74 -16.77 6.60
CA ILE A 229 10.00 -16.80 5.85
C ILE A 229 10.61 -18.19 6.04
N TYR A 230 10.70 -18.95 4.97
CA TYR A 230 11.43 -20.21 4.93
C TYR A 230 12.88 -19.93 4.53
N ALA A 231 13.84 -20.52 5.23
CA ALA A 231 15.25 -20.42 4.91
C ALA A 231 15.93 -21.79 4.99
N LYS A 232 16.64 -22.17 3.93
CA LYS A 232 17.53 -23.33 3.90
C LYS A 232 18.97 -22.84 4.00
N VAL A 233 19.70 -23.23 5.05
CA VAL A 233 21.01 -22.67 5.37
C VAL A 233 22.02 -23.77 5.60
N LYS A 234 23.19 -23.63 4.99
CA LYS A 234 24.36 -24.46 5.29
C LYS A 234 25.25 -23.75 6.30
N GLU A 235 25.46 -24.37 7.45
CA GLU A 235 26.38 -23.90 8.49
C GLU A 235 27.73 -24.61 8.34
N THR A 236 28.83 -23.88 8.42
CA THR A 236 30.19 -24.43 8.58
C THR A 236 30.93 -23.64 9.66
N PHE A 237 31.73 -24.33 10.46
CA PHE A 237 32.54 -23.73 11.52
C PHE A 237 33.72 -24.63 11.89
N LEU A 238 34.64 -24.08 12.67
CA LEU A 238 35.63 -24.83 13.46
C LEU A 238 35.28 -24.70 14.95
N PRO A 239 35.38 -25.77 15.76
CA PRO A 239 35.26 -25.64 17.21
C PRO A 239 36.35 -24.71 17.77
N LYS A 240 36.07 -24.04 18.90
CA LYS A 240 37.12 -23.40 19.70
C LYS A 240 38.08 -24.45 20.25
N GLU A 241 39.30 -24.03 20.59
CA GLU A 241 40.40 -24.94 20.98
C GLU A 241 40.07 -25.79 22.22
N ASP A 242 39.31 -25.22 23.14
CA ASP A 242 38.82 -25.89 24.35
C ASP A 242 37.56 -26.75 24.12
N GLN A 243 37.00 -26.73 22.91
CA GLN A 243 35.72 -27.36 22.55
C GLN A 243 35.86 -28.37 21.39
N VAL A 244 37.07 -28.86 21.09
CA VAL A 244 37.30 -29.80 19.97
C VAL A 244 36.51 -31.11 20.11
N ASN A 245 36.29 -31.56 21.34
CA ASN A 245 35.54 -32.78 21.65
C ASN A 245 34.06 -32.52 21.98
N TYR A 246 33.57 -31.28 21.80
CA TYR A 246 32.17 -30.96 22.04
C TYR A 246 31.28 -31.60 20.96
N ASP A 247 30.25 -32.33 21.39
CA ASP A 247 29.28 -32.96 20.48
C ASP A 247 28.20 -31.94 20.10
N PHE A 248 28.44 -31.22 19.00
CA PHE A 248 27.51 -30.21 18.50
C PHE A 248 26.25 -30.86 17.93
N GLN A 249 25.07 -30.37 18.33
CA GLN A 249 23.79 -30.81 17.77
C GLN A 249 23.75 -30.71 16.23
N ASN A 250 24.45 -29.71 15.69
CA ASN A 250 24.60 -29.47 14.26
C ASN A 250 26.09 -29.54 13.87
N PRO A 251 26.57 -30.67 13.30
CA PRO A 251 27.94 -30.76 12.81
C PRO A 251 28.22 -29.76 11.68
N SER A 252 29.48 -29.35 11.57
CA SER A 252 29.95 -28.46 10.50
C SER A 252 29.64 -29.05 9.12
N GLY A 253 29.07 -28.24 8.24
CA GLY A 253 28.60 -28.65 6.91
C GLY A 253 27.12 -29.03 6.84
N LYS A 254 26.43 -29.16 7.99
CA LYS A 254 25.00 -29.50 8.04
C LYS A 254 24.16 -28.42 7.35
N VAL A 255 23.16 -28.89 6.61
CA VAL A 255 22.10 -28.05 6.04
C VAL A 255 20.90 -28.12 6.96
N GLN A 256 20.45 -26.95 7.40
CA GLN A 256 19.30 -26.81 8.28
C GLN A 256 18.23 -25.97 7.59
N GLU A 257 16.98 -26.37 7.77
CA GLU A 257 15.82 -25.68 7.25
C GLU A 257 15.03 -25.06 8.40
N TYR A 258 14.63 -23.80 8.21
CA TYR A 258 13.95 -22.98 9.21
C TYR A 258 12.68 -22.36 8.63
N VAL A 259 11.67 -22.19 9.47
CA VAL A 259 10.51 -21.34 9.21
C VAL A 259 10.43 -20.27 10.29
N PHE A 260 10.54 -19.01 9.88
CA PHE A 260 10.41 -17.85 10.73
C PHE A 260 9.01 -17.24 10.58
N VAL A 261 8.37 -16.92 11.70
CA VAL A 261 7.21 -16.01 11.70
C VAL A 261 7.74 -14.61 11.97
N VAL A 262 7.54 -13.72 11.00
CA VAL A 262 7.94 -12.32 11.11
C VAL A 262 6.70 -11.45 11.32
N ASN A 263 6.77 -10.53 12.27
CA ASN A 263 5.72 -9.59 12.62
C ASN A 263 6.28 -8.16 12.67
N THR A 264 5.91 -7.34 11.68
CA THR A 264 6.42 -5.96 11.54
C THR A 264 5.97 -5.02 12.65
N LEU A 265 4.92 -5.36 13.40
CA LEU A 265 4.51 -4.59 14.59
C LEU A 265 5.55 -4.66 15.72
N LEU A 266 6.45 -5.64 15.69
CA LEU A 266 7.52 -5.81 16.69
C LEU A 266 8.82 -5.10 16.28
N ALA A 267 8.80 -4.30 15.22
CA ALA A 267 10.00 -3.64 14.71
C ALA A 267 10.74 -2.85 15.81
N PRO A 268 12.08 -2.96 15.90
CA PRO A 268 12.97 -3.65 14.94
C PRO A 268 13.10 -5.18 15.14
N LYS A 269 12.61 -5.73 16.27
CA LYS A 269 12.75 -7.15 16.67
C LYS A 269 11.62 -7.99 16.10
N ILE A 270 11.58 -8.11 14.78
CA ILE A 270 10.40 -8.62 14.07
C ILE A 270 10.26 -10.15 14.05
N ILE A 271 11.25 -10.92 14.51
CA ILE A 271 11.16 -12.39 14.53
C ILE A 271 10.31 -12.83 15.73
N GLU A 272 9.07 -13.23 15.48
CA GLU A 272 8.13 -13.65 16.52
C GLU A 272 8.31 -15.13 16.89
N THR A 273 8.61 -15.99 15.92
CA THR A 273 8.65 -17.45 16.12
C THR A 273 9.67 -18.09 15.19
N ILE A 274 10.33 -19.14 15.66
CA ILE A 274 11.32 -19.90 14.88
C ILE A 274 11.03 -21.39 15.03
N HIS A 275 10.79 -22.05 13.91
CA HIS A 275 10.63 -23.50 13.83
C HIS A 275 11.75 -24.11 12.98
N ILE A 276 12.26 -25.26 13.42
CA ILE A 276 13.15 -26.10 12.62
C ILE A 276 12.30 -27.10 11.83
N VAL A 277 12.61 -27.26 10.54
CA VAL A 277 12.08 -28.33 9.71
C VAL A 277 12.96 -29.56 9.91
N HIS A 278 12.35 -30.66 10.34
CA HIS A 278 13.02 -31.94 10.53
C HIS A 278 12.82 -32.81 9.28
N PRO A 279 13.70 -33.76 8.95
CA PRO A 279 13.37 -34.80 7.97
C PRO A 279 12.33 -35.78 8.53
N GLN A 280 11.53 -36.43 7.67
CA GLN A 280 10.64 -37.52 8.09
C GLN A 280 11.46 -38.71 8.61
N MET A 281 10.98 -39.36 9.68
CA MET A 281 11.65 -40.56 10.22
C MET A 281 11.69 -41.70 9.18
N ASP A 282 10.60 -41.86 8.41
CA ASP A 282 10.44 -42.95 7.44
C ASP A 282 11.11 -42.65 6.09
N ASP A 283 11.38 -41.38 5.78
CA ASP A 283 11.98 -40.94 4.52
C ASP A 283 12.86 -39.70 4.76
N PRO A 284 14.18 -39.87 4.98
CA PRO A 284 15.08 -38.76 5.27
C PRO A 284 15.23 -37.77 4.10
N THR A 285 14.75 -38.14 2.90
CA THR A 285 14.75 -37.25 1.73
C THR A 285 13.54 -36.32 1.71
N LYS A 286 12.50 -36.63 2.48
CA LYS A 286 11.30 -35.80 2.59
C LYS A 286 11.34 -34.92 3.83
N PRO A 287 11.16 -33.59 3.70
CA PRO A 287 11.03 -32.73 4.86
C PRO A 287 9.74 -33.08 5.63
N LEU A 288 9.88 -33.39 6.91
CA LEU A 288 8.80 -33.31 7.89
C LEU A 288 8.67 -31.85 8.30
N TYR A 289 7.77 -31.15 7.62
CA TYR A 289 7.39 -29.82 8.05
C TYR A 289 6.87 -29.89 9.49
N PRO A 290 7.32 -28.98 10.38
CA PRO A 290 6.84 -28.96 11.75
C PRO A 290 5.33 -28.89 11.72
N ASP A 291 4.66 -29.51 12.70
CA ASP A 291 3.24 -29.28 12.93
C ASP A 291 3.05 -27.78 13.14
N PHE A 292 2.69 -27.08 12.07
CA PHE A 292 2.46 -25.65 12.11
C PHE A 292 1.41 -25.42 13.20
N PRO A 293 1.61 -24.42 14.08
CA PRO A 293 0.55 -24.00 14.98
C PRO A 293 -0.77 -23.91 14.24
N LYS A 294 -1.89 -24.30 14.86
CA LYS A 294 -3.20 -24.45 14.20
C LYS A 294 -3.57 -23.25 13.28
N MET A 295 -3.16 -22.04 13.65
CA MET A 295 -3.36 -20.80 12.88
C MET A 295 -2.58 -20.71 11.56
N TYR A 296 -1.50 -21.47 11.38
CA TYR A 296 -0.65 -21.47 10.18
C TYR A 296 -0.77 -22.75 9.35
N LYS A 297 -1.61 -23.71 9.75
CA LYS A 297 -1.77 -25.00 9.06
C LYS A 297 -2.10 -24.87 7.56
N LYS A 298 -2.81 -23.81 7.17
CA LYS A 298 -3.12 -23.53 5.74
C LYS A 298 -1.89 -23.19 4.89
N TYR A 299 -0.76 -22.83 5.51
CA TYR A 299 0.50 -22.48 4.83
C TYR A 299 1.52 -23.62 4.83
N GLN A 300 1.15 -24.82 5.25
CA GLN A 300 2.07 -25.95 5.41
C GLN A 300 2.78 -26.37 4.12
N ASN A 301 2.23 -26.03 2.94
CA ASN A 301 2.86 -26.31 1.65
C ASN A 301 3.93 -25.25 1.30
N ILE A 302 5.16 -25.46 1.76
CA ILE A 302 6.28 -24.54 1.49
C ILE A 302 6.65 -24.49 0.00
N GLU A 303 6.31 -25.51 -0.78
CA GLU A 303 6.60 -25.52 -2.23
C GLU A 303 5.79 -24.49 -3.00
N SER A 304 4.62 -24.09 -2.50
CA SER A 304 3.80 -23.03 -3.12
C SER A 304 4.26 -21.61 -2.78
N TRP A 305 5.20 -21.45 -1.84
CA TRP A 305 5.68 -20.14 -1.42
C TRP A 305 6.56 -19.50 -2.51
N THR A 306 6.58 -18.17 -2.55
CA THR A 306 7.26 -17.41 -3.60
C THR A 306 8.59 -16.84 -3.14
N ASN A 307 9.52 -16.67 -4.09
CA ASN A 307 10.81 -15.98 -3.87
C ASN A 307 10.74 -14.49 -4.25
N LYS A 308 9.59 -14.03 -4.77
CA LYS A 308 9.40 -12.66 -5.24
C LYS A 308 9.07 -11.72 -4.08
N ASP A 309 9.71 -10.55 -4.07
CA ASP A 309 9.62 -9.58 -2.98
C ASP A 309 8.29 -8.81 -2.91
N SER A 310 7.45 -8.87 -3.95
CA SER A 310 6.18 -8.14 -3.96
C SER A 310 5.09 -8.84 -4.77
N GLU A 311 3.89 -8.86 -4.20
CA GLU A 311 2.65 -8.98 -4.95
C GLU A 311 2.28 -7.57 -5.42
N VAL A 312 2.72 -7.22 -6.62
CA VAL A 312 2.27 -5.97 -7.23
C VAL A 312 0.81 -6.14 -7.66
N THR A 313 -0.10 -5.60 -6.87
CA THR A 313 -1.53 -5.62 -7.17
C THR A 313 -1.90 -4.45 -8.07
N SER A 314 -2.51 -4.73 -9.23
CA SER A 314 -3.04 -3.71 -10.13
C SER A 314 -4.06 -2.84 -9.40
N THR A 315 -4.01 -1.51 -9.62
CA THR A 315 -5.05 -0.61 -9.10
C THR A 315 -6.26 -0.64 -10.02
N SER A 316 -7.38 -1.10 -9.51
CA SER A 316 -8.68 -0.90 -10.17
C SER A 316 -9.27 0.46 -9.79
N LEU A 317 -10.00 1.08 -10.72
CA LEU A 317 -10.67 2.35 -10.47
C LEU A 317 -11.68 2.26 -9.32
N ILE A 318 -12.42 1.15 -9.21
CA ILE A 318 -13.37 0.94 -8.11
C ILE A 318 -12.69 0.98 -6.74
N ASN A 319 -11.57 0.27 -6.56
CA ASN A 319 -10.82 0.26 -5.30
C ASN A 319 -10.23 1.63 -4.96
N PHE A 320 -9.71 2.34 -5.97
CA PHE A 320 -9.21 3.69 -5.81
C PHE A 320 -10.33 4.64 -5.36
N VAL A 321 -11.49 4.62 -6.02
CA VAL A 321 -12.62 5.51 -5.69
C VAL A 321 -13.18 5.22 -4.30
N THR A 322 -13.30 3.95 -3.88
CA THR A 322 -13.78 3.61 -2.53
C THR A 322 -12.79 4.04 -1.44
N ASN A 323 -11.48 3.91 -1.68
CA ASN A 323 -10.43 4.39 -0.78
C ASN A 323 -10.42 5.91 -0.67
N GLN A 324 -10.44 6.62 -1.81
CA GLN A 324 -10.54 8.09 -1.85
C GLN A 324 -11.79 8.59 -1.12
N THR A 325 -12.94 7.94 -1.35
CA THR A 325 -14.20 8.32 -0.70
C THR A 325 -14.14 8.13 0.81
N SER A 326 -13.54 7.04 1.28
CA SER A 326 -13.35 6.78 2.72
C SER A 326 -12.43 7.80 3.38
N ASN A 327 -11.36 8.18 2.70
CA ASN A 327 -10.45 9.23 3.15
C ASN A 327 -11.15 10.60 3.17
N ALA A 328 -11.96 10.91 2.17
CA ALA A 328 -12.76 12.14 2.11
C ALA A 328 -13.75 12.22 3.27
N ILE A 329 -14.47 11.14 3.59
CA ILE A 329 -15.34 11.07 4.77
C ILE A 329 -14.52 11.34 6.03
N ARG A 330 -13.40 10.64 6.22
CA ARG A 330 -12.51 10.86 7.39
C ARG A 330 -12.08 12.33 7.49
N MET A 331 -11.72 12.96 6.38
CA MET A 331 -11.33 14.36 6.32
C MET A 331 -12.48 15.31 6.66
N ALA A 332 -13.71 15.02 6.21
CA ALA A 332 -14.88 15.82 6.53
C ALA A 332 -15.09 15.95 8.04
N PHE A 333 -14.88 14.87 8.81
CA PHE A 333 -15.04 14.89 10.27
C PHE A 333 -13.80 15.37 11.03
N THR A 334 -12.59 15.20 10.47
CA THR A 334 -11.33 15.54 11.18
C THR A 334 -10.83 16.96 10.90
N LYS A 335 -11.10 17.52 9.72
CA LYS A 335 -10.68 18.88 9.34
C LYS A 335 -11.75 19.94 9.60
N ASN A 336 -13.04 19.58 9.58
CA ASN A 336 -14.11 20.51 9.92
C ASN A 336 -14.08 20.85 11.42
N LYS A 337 -13.85 22.13 11.76
CA LYS A 337 -13.73 22.60 13.15
C LYS A 337 -14.95 22.25 14.02
N LYS A 338 -16.17 22.30 13.45
CA LYS A 338 -17.40 21.97 14.19
C LYS A 338 -17.52 20.47 14.42
N LEU A 339 -17.39 19.66 13.36
CA LEU A 339 -17.52 18.20 13.46
C LEU A 339 -16.42 17.57 14.34
N LYS A 340 -15.19 18.07 14.25
CA LYS A 340 -14.06 17.58 15.05
C LYS A 340 -14.28 17.75 16.57
N LYS A 341 -15.04 18.76 17.00
CA LYS A 341 -15.35 18.99 18.43
C LYS A 341 -16.35 17.97 18.97
N VAL A 342 -17.25 17.49 18.12
CA VAL A 342 -18.39 16.65 18.49
C VAL A 342 -18.10 15.16 18.26
N PHE A 343 -17.33 14.85 17.21
CA PHE A 343 -17.13 13.48 16.75
C PHE A 343 -15.67 13.04 16.85
N ALA A 344 -15.48 11.76 17.15
CA ALA A 344 -14.19 11.06 17.07
C ALA A 344 -14.29 9.99 15.98
N VAL A 345 -13.47 10.11 14.94
CA VAL A 345 -13.37 9.10 13.90
C VAL A 345 -12.49 7.96 14.40
N LYS A 346 -13.07 6.77 14.58
CA LYS A 346 -12.34 5.54 14.94
C LYS A 346 -11.83 4.83 13.71
N SER A 347 -12.70 4.63 12.72
CA SER A 347 -12.33 4.08 11.41
C SER A 347 -13.35 4.48 10.35
N VAL A 348 -12.87 4.60 9.11
CA VAL A 348 -13.70 4.65 7.89
C VAL A 348 -12.96 3.82 6.86
N ARG A 349 -13.63 2.79 6.33
CA ARG A 349 -13.08 1.88 5.32
C ARG A 349 -14.05 1.74 4.16
N GLY A 350 -13.50 1.63 2.96
CA GLY A 350 -14.25 1.48 1.72
C GLY A 350 -13.73 0.25 0.99
N SER A 351 -14.63 -0.53 0.45
CA SER A 351 -14.31 -1.70 -0.38
C SER A 351 -15.38 -1.88 -1.44
N SER A 352 -15.18 -2.84 -2.33
CA SER A 352 -16.18 -3.28 -3.29
C SER A 352 -16.32 -4.79 -3.27
N GLU A 353 -17.53 -5.26 -3.50
CA GLU A 353 -17.85 -6.68 -3.67
C GLU A 353 -18.60 -6.87 -4.98
N LYS A 354 -18.36 -8.00 -5.65
CA LYS A 354 -19.16 -8.42 -6.80
C LYS A 354 -19.88 -9.71 -6.47
N LYS A 355 -21.20 -9.67 -6.39
CA LYS A 355 -22.07 -10.81 -6.05
C LYS A 355 -23.25 -10.86 -7.01
N ASP A 356 -23.53 -12.04 -7.57
CA ASP A 356 -24.66 -12.26 -8.49
C ASP A 356 -24.67 -11.25 -9.67
N ASN A 357 -23.50 -10.97 -10.25
CA ASN A 357 -23.25 -9.94 -11.27
C ASN A 357 -23.55 -8.49 -10.84
N LYS A 358 -23.88 -8.23 -9.57
CA LYS A 358 -24.01 -6.89 -9.03
C LYS A 358 -22.72 -6.44 -8.36
N THR A 359 -22.34 -5.21 -8.60
CA THR A 359 -21.19 -4.55 -7.99
C THR A 359 -21.68 -3.63 -6.87
N SER A 360 -21.29 -3.92 -5.63
CA SER A 360 -21.68 -3.15 -4.44
C SER A 360 -20.47 -2.38 -3.91
N LEU A 361 -20.65 -1.09 -3.60
CA LEU A 361 -19.64 -0.29 -2.89
C LEU A 361 -19.95 -0.30 -1.40
N LEU A 362 -19.03 -0.79 -0.57
CA LEU A 362 -19.24 -0.95 0.87
C LEU A 362 -18.44 0.09 1.63
N PHE A 363 -19.11 0.82 2.54
CA PHE A 363 -18.49 1.79 3.42
C PHE A 363 -18.78 1.45 4.88
N HIS A 364 -17.74 1.12 5.63
CA HIS A 364 -17.81 0.84 7.07
C HIS A 364 -17.41 2.08 7.86
N ILE A 365 -18.37 2.69 8.55
CA ILE A 365 -18.21 3.96 9.25
C ILE A 365 -18.27 3.73 10.76
N ASN A 366 -17.15 3.99 11.43
CA ASN A 366 -17.04 3.98 12.89
C ASN A 366 -16.67 5.37 13.38
N ILE A 367 -17.68 6.22 13.52
CA ILE A 367 -17.56 7.58 14.04
C ILE A 367 -18.45 7.66 15.27
N VAL A 368 -17.84 8.01 16.41
CA VAL A 368 -18.53 8.06 17.70
C VAL A 368 -18.64 9.50 18.20
N ARG A 369 -19.70 9.78 18.96
CA ARG A 369 -19.84 11.04 19.70
C ARG A 369 -18.77 11.14 20.78
N LYS A 370 -18.17 12.32 20.94
CA LYS A 370 -17.25 12.63 22.04
C LYS A 370 -18.03 12.94 23.32
N GLN A 371 -17.40 12.74 24.46
CA GLN A 371 -17.89 13.23 25.75
C GLN A 371 -17.41 14.68 25.95
N SER A 372 -17.94 15.63 25.16
CA SER A 372 -17.63 17.06 25.28
C SER A 372 -18.90 17.89 25.52
N PRO A 373 -18.81 19.06 26.17
CA PRO A 373 -19.97 19.94 26.36
C PRO A 373 -20.66 20.30 25.05
N GLU A 374 -19.89 20.57 23.99
CA GLU A 374 -20.46 20.83 22.65
C GLU A 374 -21.15 19.60 22.07
N ALA A 375 -20.66 18.40 22.37
CA ALA A 375 -21.33 17.18 21.95
C ALA A 375 -22.63 16.99 22.73
N THR A 376 -22.68 17.27 24.04
CA THR A 376 -23.87 17.15 24.89
C THR A 376 -25.03 18.01 24.41
N GLN A 377 -24.75 19.17 23.81
CA GLN A 377 -25.75 20.07 23.23
C GLN A 377 -26.36 19.56 21.91
N LEU A 378 -25.75 18.61 21.21
CA LEU A 378 -26.40 17.98 20.06
C LEU A 378 -27.57 17.09 20.52
N GLN A 379 -28.69 17.21 19.79
CA GLN A 379 -29.87 16.35 19.92
C GLN A 379 -29.53 14.85 19.81
N SER A 380 -30.49 14.01 20.21
CA SER A 380 -30.40 12.53 20.18
C SER A 380 -29.98 11.95 18.83
N ASP A 381 -30.18 12.70 17.73
CA ASP A 381 -30.07 12.19 16.37
C ASP A 381 -28.68 12.43 15.75
N TYR A 382 -27.62 12.36 16.57
CA TYR A 382 -26.25 12.59 16.11
C TYR A 382 -25.82 11.62 14.98
N HIS A 383 -26.38 10.41 14.96
CA HIS A 383 -26.13 9.41 13.91
C HIS A 383 -26.66 9.87 12.54
N VAL A 384 -27.79 10.61 12.51
CA VAL A 384 -28.33 11.22 11.28
C VAL A 384 -27.33 12.19 10.70
N THR A 385 -26.72 13.05 11.52
CA THR A 385 -25.65 13.98 11.08
C THR A 385 -24.45 13.22 10.49
N ILE A 386 -24.06 12.10 11.10
CA ILE A 386 -22.93 11.31 10.60
C ILE A 386 -23.24 10.71 9.23
N LEU A 387 -24.42 10.10 9.10
CA LEU A 387 -24.89 9.47 7.87
C LEU A 387 -25.08 10.49 6.76
N ASP A 388 -25.70 11.64 7.07
CA ASP A 388 -25.90 12.77 6.16
C ASP A 388 -24.59 13.20 5.51
N LYS A 389 -23.61 13.60 6.35
CA LYS A 389 -22.33 14.08 5.86
C LYS A 389 -21.56 13.01 5.09
N SER A 390 -21.67 11.75 5.51
CA SER A 390 -20.99 10.64 4.85
C SER A 390 -21.58 10.33 3.48
N LEU A 391 -22.91 10.30 3.36
CA LEU A 391 -23.62 10.09 2.10
C LEU A 391 -23.42 11.25 1.13
N GLU A 392 -23.42 12.49 1.63
CA GLU A 392 -23.11 13.68 0.84
C GLU A 392 -21.69 13.55 0.26
N THR A 393 -20.74 13.14 1.09
CA THR A 393 -19.35 12.93 0.66
C THR A 393 -19.25 11.79 -0.38
N ILE A 394 -19.95 10.67 -0.19
CA ILE A 394 -19.98 9.56 -1.15
C ILE A 394 -20.52 10.04 -2.51
N ALA A 395 -21.66 10.73 -2.52
CA ALA A 395 -22.27 11.23 -3.75
C ALA A 395 -21.37 12.23 -4.49
N ILE A 396 -20.75 13.17 -3.75
CA ILE A 396 -19.79 14.12 -4.30
C ILE A 396 -18.61 13.37 -4.93
N MET A 397 -18.01 12.43 -4.21
CA MET A 397 -16.81 11.72 -4.66
C MET A 397 -17.08 10.89 -5.92
N LEU A 398 -18.14 10.08 -5.93
CA LEU A 398 -18.52 9.26 -7.09
C LEU A 398 -18.75 10.12 -8.34
N ARG A 399 -19.49 11.22 -8.21
CA ARG A 399 -19.70 12.18 -9.30
C ARG A 399 -18.39 12.82 -9.74
N SER A 400 -17.52 13.17 -8.80
CA SER A 400 -16.27 13.87 -9.08
C SER A 400 -15.28 13.04 -9.92
N PHE A 401 -15.36 11.71 -9.77
CA PHE A 401 -14.62 10.74 -10.56
C PHE A 401 -15.35 10.27 -11.82
N GLU A 402 -16.61 10.69 -12.02
CA GLU A 402 -17.52 10.14 -13.04
C GLU A 402 -17.61 8.61 -12.93
N PHE A 403 -17.62 8.09 -11.69
CA PHE A 403 -17.65 6.66 -11.44
C PHE A 403 -19.09 6.18 -11.43
N GLU A 404 -19.45 5.39 -12.44
CA GLU A 404 -20.80 4.84 -12.61
C GLU A 404 -20.83 3.30 -12.57
N ASP A 405 -19.68 2.63 -12.46
CA ASP A 405 -19.56 1.17 -12.48
C ASP A 405 -19.83 0.54 -11.09
N PHE A 406 -21.07 0.68 -10.64
CA PHE A 406 -21.62 0.03 -9.44
C PHE A 406 -23.12 -0.20 -9.64
N ASP A 407 -23.77 -0.97 -8.78
CA ASP A 407 -25.23 -1.16 -8.79
C ASP A 407 -25.85 -0.56 -7.52
N GLU A 408 -25.14 -0.74 -6.40
CA GLU A 408 -25.59 -0.31 -5.09
C GLU A 408 -24.44 0.18 -4.20
N ILE A 409 -24.81 0.93 -3.18
CA ILE A 409 -23.93 1.42 -2.12
C ILE A 409 -24.48 0.91 -0.80
N GLN A 410 -23.63 0.25 -0.03
CA GLN A 410 -23.91 -0.20 1.32
C GLN A 410 -23.14 0.65 2.31
N VAL A 411 -23.85 1.35 3.21
CA VAL A 411 -23.25 2.09 4.31
C VAL A 411 -23.54 1.37 5.63
N ASN A 412 -22.49 0.87 6.26
CA ASN A 412 -22.54 0.17 7.55
C ASN A 412 -22.08 1.13 8.66
N TYR A 413 -23.02 1.68 9.43
CA TYR A 413 -22.71 2.51 10.59
C TYR A 413 -22.54 1.62 11.83
N ILE A 414 -21.27 1.46 12.24
CA ILE A 414 -20.86 0.45 13.23
C ILE A 414 -21.45 0.70 14.64
N PRO A 415 -21.43 1.92 15.20
CA PRO A 415 -21.90 2.17 16.57
C PRO A 415 -23.35 1.75 16.82
N GLU A 416 -24.24 1.95 15.85
CA GLU A 416 -25.68 1.65 15.98
C GLU A 416 -26.07 0.34 15.28
N LYS A 417 -25.11 -0.38 14.69
CA LYS A 417 -25.36 -1.57 13.86
C LYS A 417 -26.38 -1.35 12.75
N ASN A 418 -26.40 -0.13 12.19
CA ASN A 418 -27.30 0.25 11.12
C ASN A 418 -26.64 -0.01 9.77
N ARG A 419 -27.40 -0.63 8.86
CA ARG A 419 -27.02 -0.79 7.45
C ARG A 419 -28.04 -0.08 6.57
N ILE A 420 -27.52 0.73 5.65
CA ILE A 420 -28.29 1.44 4.63
C ILE A 420 -27.86 0.88 3.28
N LEU A 421 -28.82 0.44 2.47
CA LEU A 421 -28.60 0.02 1.09
C LEU A 421 -29.22 1.06 0.14
N LEU A 422 -28.42 1.61 -0.76
CA LEU A 422 -28.81 2.66 -1.70
C LEU A 422 -28.50 2.24 -3.12
N ASN A 423 -29.50 2.27 -4.01
CA ASN A 423 -29.26 2.20 -5.44
C ASN A 423 -28.85 3.58 -6.01
N LYS A 424 -28.41 3.61 -7.27
CA LYS A 424 -28.02 4.84 -7.99
C LYS A 424 -29.10 5.93 -7.97
N SER A 425 -30.36 5.56 -8.14
CA SER A 425 -31.49 6.51 -8.21
C SER A 425 -31.69 7.24 -6.89
N LEU A 426 -31.69 6.51 -5.77
CA LEU A 426 -31.81 7.08 -4.43
C LEU A 426 -30.64 8.00 -4.11
N LEU A 427 -29.40 7.59 -4.41
CA LEU A 427 -28.23 8.44 -4.21
C LEU A 427 -28.30 9.74 -5.03
N SER A 428 -28.72 9.65 -6.30
CA SER A 428 -28.86 10.82 -7.17
C SER A 428 -29.94 11.78 -6.67
N ARG A 429 -31.08 11.27 -6.17
CA ARG A 429 -32.14 12.09 -5.57
C ARG A 429 -31.68 12.75 -4.27
N PHE A 430 -30.96 12.02 -3.42
CA PHE A 430 -30.38 12.58 -2.20
C PHE A 430 -29.40 13.72 -2.52
N HIS A 431 -28.48 13.51 -3.47
CA HIS A 431 -27.51 14.53 -3.91
C HIS A 431 -28.17 15.80 -4.46
N LYS A 432 -29.31 15.67 -5.14
CA LYS A 432 -30.09 16.80 -5.68
C LYS A 432 -30.93 17.52 -4.60
N ASN A 433 -30.80 17.16 -3.32
CA ASN A 433 -31.63 17.62 -2.21
C ASN A 433 -33.13 17.33 -2.42
N ASN A 434 -33.47 16.30 -3.21
CA ASN A 434 -34.86 15.93 -3.49
C ASN A 434 -35.42 14.92 -2.46
N ILE A 435 -34.58 14.42 -1.55
CA ILE A 435 -34.93 13.50 -0.47
C ILE A 435 -34.09 13.90 0.75
N SER A 436 -34.71 14.01 1.92
CA SER A 436 -34.01 14.23 3.20
C SER A 436 -33.43 12.93 3.76
N ILE A 437 -32.44 12.98 4.67
CA ILE A 437 -31.92 11.74 5.29
C ILE A 437 -33.00 10.91 5.99
N PRO A 438 -33.91 11.46 6.82
CA PRO A 438 -34.97 10.67 7.42
C PRO A 438 -35.83 9.95 6.37
N GLU A 439 -36.17 10.64 5.27
CA GLU A 439 -36.91 10.04 4.15
C GLU A 439 -36.09 8.99 3.41
N LEU A 440 -34.78 9.20 3.24
CA LEU A 440 -33.86 8.24 2.64
C LEU A 440 -33.77 6.97 3.48
N LEU A 441 -33.68 7.10 4.80
CA LEU A 441 -33.63 5.97 5.74
C LEU A 441 -34.92 5.15 5.69
N GLN A 442 -36.08 5.80 5.57
CA GLN A 442 -37.37 5.12 5.39
C GLN A 442 -37.48 4.38 4.05
N LYS A 443 -36.89 4.95 2.97
CA LYS A 443 -36.92 4.37 1.62
C LYS A 443 -35.83 3.34 1.34
N SER A 444 -34.77 3.34 2.14
CA SER A 444 -33.69 2.35 2.07
C SER A 444 -34.10 1.05 2.76
N GLU A 445 -33.54 -0.08 2.32
CA GLU A 445 -33.68 -1.32 3.07
C GLU A 445 -32.89 -1.24 4.38
N HIS A 446 -33.55 -0.83 5.46
CA HIS A 446 -32.94 -0.75 6.78
C HIS A 446 -32.91 -2.14 7.42
N ARG A 447 -31.70 -2.66 7.67
CA ARG A 447 -31.51 -3.94 8.35
C ARG A 447 -30.46 -3.78 9.44
N SER A 448 -30.74 -4.30 10.64
CA SER A 448 -29.66 -4.52 11.63
C SER A 448 -28.74 -5.62 11.13
N PHE A 449 -27.42 -5.47 11.30
CA PHE A 449 -26.45 -6.52 10.94
C PHE A 449 -25.86 -7.21 12.17
N ASN A 450 -25.48 -8.49 12.02
CA ASN A 450 -24.93 -9.29 13.12
C ASN A 450 -23.40 -9.09 13.25
N ASN A 451 -22.87 -9.14 14.49
CA ASN A 451 -21.44 -8.96 14.80
C ASN A 451 -20.52 -9.94 14.04
N LYS A 452 -20.99 -11.13 13.66
CA LYS A 452 -20.20 -12.11 12.90
C LYS A 452 -19.84 -11.61 11.49
N GLU A 453 -20.77 -10.94 10.80
CA GLU A 453 -20.51 -10.36 9.47
C GLU A 453 -19.51 -9.20 9.55
N LEU A 454 -19.55 -8.43 10.65
CA LEU A 454 -18.64 -7.31 10.84
C LEU A 454 -17.18 -7.77 10.98
N LEU A 455 -16.93 -8.86 11.72
CA LEU A 455 -15.58 -9.39 11.93
C LEU A 455 -14.97 -9.95 10.64
N GLN A 456 -15.76 -10.67 9.84
CA GLN A 456 -15.29 -11.24 8.57
C GLN A 456 -14.89 -10.19 7.52
N ASN A 457 -15.51 -9.00 7.57
CA ASN A 457 -15.21 -7.92 6.63
C ASN A 457 -14.12 -6.94 7.15
N ILE A 458 -13.72 -7.06 8.42
CA ILE A 458 -12.71 -6.18 9.05
C ILE A 458 -11.32 -6.82 9.05
N THR A 459 -11.25 -8.15 9.10
CA THR A 459 -10.03 -8.95 8.88
C THR A 459 -9.79 -9.17 7.41
#